data_AF-A0A1X2IIU5-F1
#
_entry.id   AF-A0A1X2IIU5-F1
#
_cell.length_a   1.000
_cell.length_b   1.000
_cell.length_c   1.000
_cell.angle_alpha   90.00
_cell.angle_beta   90.00
_cell.angle_gamma   90.00
#
_symmetry.space_group_name_H-M   'P 1'
#
loop_
_entity.id
_entity.type
_entity.pdbx_description
1 polymer ?
#
loop_
_entity_poly.entity_id
_entity_poly.type
_entity_poly.pdbx_seq_one_letter_code
_entity_poly.pdbx_strand_id
1 'polypeptide(L)'
;MAKVVNINIDSRREIDQELKKVCGEFTKDTIIAVVEPLSAFMIKLSTKKTSSDDNEDPSSNVISSDLVYQTVAQFQEAADERLRYTIKKLQEYINDVKMEQILLKPVEINVMDYYKTFYQTVTSENGSKIQSLEKPLVSIEEMATYISHIINDSSTRTPSPATGH
;
A
#
# COMPACT_ATOMS: atom_id res chain seq x y z
N MET A 1 -49.93 -4.48 6.69
CA MET A 1 -48.84 -4.63 5.70
C MET A 1 -47.59 -3.80 6.05
N ALA A 2 -47.22 -3.62 7.33
CA ALA A 2 -46.03 -2.83 7.73
C ALA A 2 -44.80 -3.69 8.13
N LYS A 3 -45.00 -4.99 8.39
CA LYS A 3 -43.95 -5.88 8.91
C LYS A 3 -42.91 -6.28 7.84
N VAL A 4 -43.35 -6.44 6.60
CA VAL A 4 -42.48 -6.84 5.47
C VAL A 4 -41.55 -5.70 5.05
N VAL A 5 -42.00 -4.45 5.15
CA VAL A 5 -41.22 -3.26 4.77
C VAL A 5 -40.09 -2.99 5.77
N ASN A 6 -40.34 -3.14 7.08
CA ASN A 6 -39.30 -2.94 8.10
C ASN A 6 -38.19 -4.01 8.02
N ILE A 7 -38.55 -5.28 7.79
CA ILE A 7 -37.56 -6.37 7.62
C ILE A 7 -36.69 -6.09 6.39
N ASN A 8 -37.28 -5.61 5.29
CA ASN A 8 -36.54 -5.30 4.05
C ASN A 8 -35.57 -4.10 4.23
N ILE A 9 -35.94 -3.09 5.02
CA ILE A 9 -35.08 -1.94 5.34
C ILE A 9 -33.90 -2.38 6.22
N ASP A 10 -34.15 -3.19 7.24
CA ASP A 10 -33.07 -3.70 8.10
C ASP A 10 -32.13 -4.63 7.35
N SER A 11 -32.63 -5.57 6.54
CA SER A 11 -31.77 -6.46 5.73
C SER A 11 -30.93 -5.70 4.71
N ARG A 12 -31.48 -4.66 4.05
CA ARG A 12 -30.70 -3.83 3.14
C ARG A 12 -29.59 -3.07 3.87
N ARG A 13 -29.89 -2.53 5.05
CA ARG A 13 -28.89 -1.82 5.88
C ARG A 13 -27.78 -2.76 6.34
N GLU A 14 -28.12 -3.98 6.74
CA GLU A 14 -27.15 -5.01 7.13
C GLU A 14 -26.24 -5.40 5.96
N ILE A 15 -26.80 -5.59 4.76
CA ILE A 15 -26.02 -5.87 3.54
C ILE A 15 -25.07 -4.70 3.23
N ASP A 16 -25.54 -3.46 3.29
CA ASP A 16 -24.70 -2.28 3.04
C ASP A 16 -23.56 -2.15 4.07
N GLN A 17 -23.79 -2.54 5.33
CA GLN A 17 -22.77 -2.55 6.38
C GLN A 17 -21.72 -3.63 6.14
N GLU A 18 -22.14 -4.86 5.81
CA GLU A 18 -21.21 -5.95 5.54
C GLU A 18 -20.40 -5.67 4.27
N LEU A 19 -21.02 -5.09 3.23
CA LEU A 19 -20.31 -4.68 2.03
C LEU A 19 -19.22 -3.65 2.34
N LYS A 20 -19.55 -2.61 3.12
CA LYS A 20 -18.55 -1.61 3.56
C LYS A 20 -17.42 -2.24 4.35
N LYS A 21 -17.74 -3.18 5.23
CA LYS A 21 -16.75 -3.89 6.05
C LYS A 21 -15.81 -4.71 5.16
N VAL A 22 -16.34 -5.53 4.27
CA VAL A 22 -15.55 -6.36 3.35
C VAL A 22 -14.67 -5.50 2.44
N CYS A 23 -15.20 -4.40 1.89
CA CYS A 23 -14.42 -3.46 1.09
C CYS A 23 -13.29 -2.80 1.91
N GLY A 24 -13.56 -2.47 3.18
CA GLY A 24 -12.58 -1.91 4.10
C GLY A 24 -11.47 -2.91 4.46
N GLU A 25 -11.83 -4.15 4.76
CA GLU A 25 -10.89 -5.26 5.01
C GLU A 25 -10.02 -5.53 3.79
N PHE A 26 -10.62 -5.64 2.61
CA PHE A 26 -9.91 -5.80 1.34
C PHE A 26 -8.88 -4.70 1.10
N THR A 27 -9.28 -3.44 1.29
CA THR A 27 -8.41 -2.27 1.11
C THR A 27 -7.24 -2.34 2.09
N LYS A 28 -7.54 -2.61 3.37
CA LYS A 28 -6.56 -2.71 4.45
C LYS A 28 -5.54 -3.83 4.17
N ASP A 29 -6.00 -5.00 3.81
CA ASP A 29 -5.14 -6.16 3.55
C ASP A 29 -4.23 -5.91 2.36
N THR A 30 -4.76 -5.28 1.31
CA THR A 30 -3.95 -4.86 0.15
C THR A 30 -2.87 -3.87 0.56
N ILE A 31 -3.21 -2.83 1.34
CA ILE A 31 -2.24 -1.85 1.84
C ILE A 31 -1.15 -2.55 2.64
N ILE A 32 -1.52 -3.38 3.63
CA ILE A 32 -0.56 -4.08 4.50
C ILE A 32 0.39 -4.92 3.67
N ALA A 33 -0.12 -5.66 2.68
CA ALA A 33 0.69 -6.51 1.81
C ALA A 33 1.71 -5.71 0.98
N VAL A 34 1.34 -4.51 0.52
CA VAL A 34 2.22 -3.64 -0.29
C VAL A 34 3.28 -2.94 0.57
N VAL A 35 2.89 -2.44 1.75
CA VAL A 35 3.76 -1.61 2.60
C VAL A 35 4.56 -2.41 3.64
N GLU A 36 4.46 -3.75 3.62
CA GLU A 36 5.17 -4.63 4.55
C GLU A 36 6.69 -4.38 4.58
N PRO A 37 7.40 -4.22 3.44
CA PRO A 37 8.84 -3.96 3.46
C PRO A 37 9.19 -2.65 4.17
N LEU A 38 8.41 -1.60 3.92
CA LEU A 38 8.59 -0.29 4.57
C LEU A 38 8.33 -0.38 6.07
N SER A 39 7.30 -1.12 6.47
CA SER A 39 6.91 -1.28 7.88
C SER A 39 7.97 -2.06 8.64
N ALA A 40 8.46 -3.17 8.08
CA ALA A 40 9.53 -3.97 8.65
C ALA A 40 10.82 -3.16 8.84
N PHE A 41 11.18 -2.34 7.85
CA PHE A 41 12.31 -1.42 7.97
C PHE A 41 12.12 -0.40 9.10
N MET A 42 10.95 0.25 9.15
CA MET A 42 10.65 1.27 10.17
C MET A 42 10.67 0.69 11.59
N ILE A 43 10.21 -0.55 11.76
CA ILE A 43 10.33 -1.29 13.04
C ILE A 43 11.81 -1.51 13.37
N LYS A 44 12.62 -1.99 12.43
CA LYS A 44 14.06 -2.23 12.62
C LYS A 44 14.83 -0.96 12.97
N LEU A 45 14.48 0.16 12.34
CA LEU A 45 15.05 1.47 12.68
C LEU A 45 14.64 1.91 14.09
N SER A 46 13.39 1.65 14.47
CA SER A 46 12.88 2.00 15.81
C SER A 46 13.48 1.16 16.92
N THR A 47 13.73 -0.13 16.71
CA THR A 47 14.38 -0.99 17.72
C THR A 47 15.84 -0.59 17.93
N LYS A 48 16.56 -0.21 16.87
CA LYS A 48 17.90 0.40 16.99
C LYS A 48 17.88 1.76 17.69
N LYS A 49 16.74 2.47 17.73
CA LYS A 49 16.60 3.70 18.52
C LYS A 49 16.56 3.43 20.02
N THR A 50 15.99 2.30 20.44
CA THR A 50 15.80 1.95 21.86
C THR A 50 16.97 1.20 22.49
N SER A 51 17.79 0.50 21.69
CA SER A 51 18.91 -0.33 22.17
C SER A 51 20.22 0.43 22.44
N SER A 52 20.16 1.74 22.71
CA SER A 52 21.33 2.52 23.13
C SER A 52 21.71 2.16 24.58
N ASP A 53 22.23 0.95 24.77
CA ASP A 53 22.88 0.49 25.99
C ASP A 53 24.40 0.78 25.86
N ASP A 54 25.02 1.34 26.89
CA ASP A 54 26.35 1.99 26.86
C ASP A 54 27.54 1.07 26.51
N ASN A 55 27.30 -0.19 26.14
CA ASN A 55 28.33 -1.21 25.88
C ASN A 55 28.35 -1.76 24.43
N GLU A 56 27.49 -1.29 23.52
CA GLU A 56 27.54 -1.72 22.12
C GLU A 56 28.38 -0.79 21.23
N ASP A 57 29.17 -1.39 20.33
CA ASP A 57 29.98 -0.70 19.33
C ASP A 57 29.11 0.30 18.52
N PRO A 58 29.44 1.60 18.47
CA PRO A 58 28.65 2.61 17.77
C PRO A 58 28.42 2.30 16.28
N SER A 59 29.27 1.46 15.67
CA SER A 59 29.10 1.00 14.28
C SER A 59 27.94 0.01 14.08
N SER A 60 27.57 -0.75 15.11
CA SER A 60 26.44 -1.71 15.10
C SER A 60 25.08 -1.01 14.96
N ASN A 61 24.98 0.23 15.42
CA ASN A 61 23.71 0.96 15.51
C ASN A 61 23.32 1.72 14.24
N VAL A 62 24.15 1.68 13.21
CA VAL A 62 23.91 2.32 11.92
C VAL A 62 23.32 1.33 10.91
N ILE A 63 22.26 1.73 10.22
CA ILE A 63 21.68 1.01 9.09
C ILE A 63 22.47 1.33 7.84
N SER A 64 22.87 0.31 7.08
CA SER A 64 23.57 0.50 5.80
C SER A 64 22.65 1.14 4.75
N SER A 65 23.25 1.95 3.88
CA SER A 65 22.55 2.54 2.73
C SER A 65 21.99 1.45 1.80
N ASP A 66 22.70 0.34 1.64
CA ASP A 66 22.25 -0.84 0.88
C ASP A 66 20.91 -1.38 1.38
N LEU A 67 20.70 -1.42 2.70
CA LEU A 67 19.43 -1.89 3.26
C LEU A 67 18.28 -0.94 2.92
N VAL A 68 18.54 0.37 2.87
CA VAL A 68 17.56 1.37 2.46
C VAL A 68 17.15 1.15 1.00
N TYR A 69 18.12 1.00 0.09
CA TYR A 69 17.83 0.75 -1.32
C TYR A 69 17.15 -0.59 -1.53
N GLN A 70 17.56 -1.64 -0.81
CA GLN A 70 16.90 -2.94 -0.84
C GLN A 70 15.45 -2.83 -0.38
N THR A 71 15.17 -2.06 0.67
CA THR A 71 13.82 -1.82 1.17
C THR A 71 12.95 -1.14 0.13
N VAL A 72 13.47 -0.13 -0.58
CA VAL A 72 12.74 0.52 -1.67
C VAL A 72 12.49 -0.45 -2.83
N ALA A 73 13.47 -1.25 -3.22
CA ALA A 73 13.31 -2.23 -4.29
C ALA A 73 12.25 -3.29 -3.94
N GLN A 74 12.28 -3.81 -2.71
CA GLN A 74 11.28 -4.75 -2.20
C GLN A 74 9.89 -4.13 -2.14
N PHE A 75 9.78 -2.86 -1.75
CA PHE A 75 8.53 -2.12 -1.79
C PHE A 75 7.99 -1.97 -3.22
N GLN A 76 8.85 -1.62 -4.19
CA GLN A 76 8.44 -1.49 -5.59
C GLN A 76 7.99 -2.82 -6.19
N GLU A 77 8.68 -3.91 -5.85
CA GLU A 77 8.31 -5.28 -6.24
C GLU A 77 6.98 -5.69 -5.62
N ALA A 78 6.81 -5.49 -4.31
CA ALA A 78 5.55 -5.76 -3.62
C ALA A 78 4.39 -4.93 -4.19
N ALA A 79 4.63 -3.66 -4.50
CA ALA A 79 3.63 -2.81 -5.14
C ALA A 79 3.23 -3.33 -6.53
N ASP A 80 4.19 -3.69 -7.38
CA ASP A 80 3.89 -4.22 -8.72
C ASP A 80 3.13 -5.55 -8.65
N GLU A 81 3.62 -6.52 -7.87
CA GLU A 81 2.99 -7.83 -7.75
C GLU A 81 1.58 -7.73 -7.13
N ARG A 82 1.46 -7.08 -5.96
CA ARG A 82 0.23 -7.10 -5.17
C ARG A 82 -0.83 -6.19 -5.76
N LEU A 83 -0.49 -5.01 -6.24
CA LEU A 83 -1.48 -4.12 -6.87
C LEU A 83 -2.00 -4.73 -8.17
N ARG A 84 -1.13 -5.29 -9.04
CA ARG A 84 -1.59 -5.95 -10.28
C ARG A 84 -2.48 -7.13 -9.98
N TYR A 85 -2.11 -7.97 -9.00
CA TYR A 85 -2.95 -9.10 -8.58
C TYR A 85 -4.32 -8.63 -8.07
N THR A 86 -4.33 -7.65 -7.17
CA THR A 86 -5.55 -7.04 -6.61
C THR A 86 -6.45 -6.46 -7.70
N ILE A 87 -5.89 -5.71 -8.65
CA ILE A 87 -6.65 -5.08 -9.74
C ILE A 87 -7.25 -6.14 -10.66
N LYS A 88 -6.46 -7.15 -11.04
CA LYS A 88 -6.97 -8.28 -11.83
C LYS A 88 -8.11 -9.00 -11.11
N LYS A 89 -8.00 -9.21 -9.79
CA LYS A 89 -9.07 -9.81 -8.99
C LYS A 89 -10.30 -8.92 -8.95
N LEU A 90 -10.16 -7.61 -8.74
CA LEU A 90 -11.30 -6.70 -8.78
C LEU A 90 -12.01 -6.75 -10.12
N GLN A 91 -11.28 -6.79 -11.23
CA GLN A 91 -11.85 -6.87 -12.59
C GLN A 91 -12.59 -8.18 -12.89
N GLU A 92 -12.31 -9.26 -12.15
CA GLU A 92 -13.03 -10.54 -12.25
C GLU A 92 -14.42 -10.46 -11.58
N TYR A 93 -14.57 -9.63 -10.54
CA TYR A 93 -15.79 -9.56 -9.72
C TYR A 93 -16.60 -8.26 -9.93
N ILE A 94 -15.94 -7.18 -10.34
CA ILE A 94 -16.52 -5.86 -10.54
C ILE A 94 -16.47 -5.55 -12.03
N ASN A 95 -17.63 -5.21 -12.59
CA ASN A 95 -17.76 -4.82 -14.00
C ASN A 95 -17.83 -3.30 -14.20
N ASP A 96 -17.81 -2.53 -13.12
CA ASP A 96 -17.82 -1.07 -13.14
C ASP A 96 -16.46 -0.50 -12.72
N VAL A 97 -15.74 0.07 -13.69
CA VAL A 97 -14.46 0.75 -13.50
C VAL A 97 -14.52 1.83 -12.42
N LYS A 98 -15.66 2.52 -12.24
CA LYS A 98 -15.80 3.51 -11.18
C LYS A 98 -15.78 2.87 -9.81
N MET A 99 -16.39 1.70 -9.63
CA MET A 99 -16.34 0.96 -8.37
C MET A 99 -14.93 0.44 -8.08
N GLU A 100 -14.22 -0.06 -9.09
CA GLU A 100 -12.80 -0.44 -8.96
C GLU A 100 -11.96 0.75 -8.46
N GLN A 101 -12.13 1.92 -9.08
CA GLN A 101 -11.41 3.14 -8.69
C GLN A 101 -11.76 3.63 -7.28
N ILE A 102 -13.02 3.46 -6.85
CA ILE A 102 -13.43 3.78 -5.47
C ILE A 102 -12.67 2.91 -4.45
N LEU A 103 -12.42 1.64 -4.78
CA LEU A 103 -11.68 0.72 -3.90
C LEU A 103 -10.16 0.91 -3.97
N LEU A 104 -9.62 1.24 -5.15
CA LEU A 104 -8.18 1.41 -5.36
C LEU A 104 -7.65 2.75 -4.86
N LYS A 105 -8.45 3.81 -4.91
CA LYS A 105 -8.00 5.15 -4.49
C LYS A 105 -7.55 5.21 -3.01
N PRO A 106 -8.27 4.62 -2.04
CA PRO A 106 -7.76 4.50 -0.67
C PRO A 106 -6.47 3.69 -0.58
N VAL A 107 -6.29 2.64 -1.39
CA VAL A 107 -5.04 1.86 -1.44
C VAL A 107 -3.89 2.75 -1.88
N GLU A 108 -4.04 3.44 -3.01
CA GLU A 108 -3.02 4.36 -3.57
C GLU A 108 -2.59 5.42 -2.56
N ILE A 109 -3.56 6.12 -1.95
CA ILE A 109 -3.30 7.19 -0.98
C ILE A 109 -2.50 6.64 0.21
N ASN A 110 -2.96 5.53 0.81
CA ASN A 110 -2.31 5.00 2.00
C ASN A 110 -0.93 4.44 1.69
N VAL A 111 -0.76 3.68 0.59
CA VAL A 111 0.54 3.17 0.14
C VAL A 111 1.55 4.32 -0.02
N MET A 112 1.11 5.42 -0.64
CA MET A 112 1.95 6.60 -0.81
C MET A 112 2.25 7.31 0.52
N ASP A 113 1.31 7.34 1.47
CA ASP A 113 1.56 7.95 2.77
C ASP A 113 2.57 7.16 3.62
N TYR A 114 2.58 5.82 3.52
CA TYR A 114 3.65 5.00 4.08
C TYR A 114 5.00 5.32 3.44
N TYR A 115 5.05 5.44 2.11
CA TYR A 115 6.29 5.80 1.42
C TYR A 115 6.80 7.19 1.81
N LYS A 116 5.91 8.19 1.90
CA LYS A 116 6.27 9.55 2.37
C LYS A 116 6.86 9.51 3.78
N THR A 117 6.24 8.75 4.68
CA THR A 117 6.71 8.60 6.06
C THR A 117 8.10 7.96 6.10
N PHE A 118 8.31 6.91 5.33
CA PHE A 118 9.62 6.27 5.16
C PHE A 118 10.65 7.26 4.60
N TYR A 119 10.33 7.92 3.49
CA TYR A 119 11.21 8.88 2.82
C TYR A 119 11.65 9.99 3.78
N GLN A 120 10.69 10.63 4.46
CA GLN A 120 10.96 11.67 5.44
C GLN A 120 11.81 11.17 6.60
N THR A 121 11.57 9.95 7.08
CA THR A 121 12.36 9.35 8.17
C THR A 121 13.80 9.14 7.73
N VAL A 122 14.02 8.62 6.53
CA VAL A 122 15.34 8.36 5.98
C VAL A 122 16.11 9.65 5.68
N THR A 123 15.43 10.71 5.22
CA THR A 123 16.07 11.97 4.81
C THR A 123 16.15 13.03 5.93
N SER A 124 15.44 12.84 7.05
CA SER A 124 15.48 13.76 8.19
C SER A 124 16.65 13.48 9.13
N GLU A 125 16.84 14.30 10.17
CA GLU A 125 17.84 14.08 11.22
C GLU A 125 17.70 12.73 11.94
N ASN A 126 16.52 12.08 11.89
CA ASN A 126 16.34 10.70 12.37
C ASN A 126 17.08 9.66 11.51
N GLY A 127 17.45 10.02 10.27
CA GLY A 127 18.37 9.29 9.40
C GLY A 127 19.83 9.36 9.86
N SER A 128 20.15 10.01 10.98
CA SER A 128 21.49 9.99 11.59
C SER A 128 21.98 8.58 11.96
N LYS A 129 21.05 7.62 12.14
CA LYS A 129 21.36 6.19 12.28
C LYS A 129 21.37 5.45 10.95
N ILE A 130 21.39 6.15 9.82
CA ILE A 130 21.49 5.59 8.48
C ILE A 130 22.79 6.10 7.88
N GLN A 131 23.55 5.19 7.30
CA GLN A 131 24.76 5.53 6.56
C GLN A 131 24.42 6.52 5.43
N SER A 132 25.30 7.50 5.19
CA SER A 132 25.11 8.47 4.13
C SER A 132 24.77 7.78 2.80
N LEU A 133 23.66 8.21 2.20
CA LEU A 133 23.19 7.67 0.94
C LEU A 133 24.12 8.14 -0.19
N GLU A 134 24.70 7.21 -0.93
CA GLU A 134 25.57 7.54 -2.07
C GLU A 134 24.79 8.09 -3.26
N LYS A 135 23.51 7.72 -3.36
CA LYS A 135 22.57 8.12 -4.42
C LYS A 135 21.29 8.67 -3.81
N PRO A 136 20.63 9.65 -4.45
CA PRO A 136 19.32 10.10 -4.00
C PRO A 136 18.33 8.93 -4.01
N LEU A 137 17.50 8.88 -2.96
CA LEU A 137 16.37 7.97 -2.90
C LEU A 137 15.33 8.37 -3.97
N VAL A 138 14.53 7.41 -4.44
CA VAL A 138 13.43 7.70 -5.37
C VAL A 138 12.52 8.76 -4.75
N SER A 139 12.27 9.86 -5.45
CA SER A 139 11.46 10.95 -4.90
C SER A 139 10.01 10.51 -4.67
N ILE A 140 9.30 11.26 -3.82
CA ILE A 140 7.86 11.03 -3.57
C ILE A 140 7.06 11.14 -4.88
N GLU A 141 7.46 12.05 -5.77
CA GLU A 141 6.81 12.32 -7.06
C GLU A 141 7.04 11.19 -8.07
N GLU A 142 8.28 10.70 -8.16
CA GLU A 142 8.61 9.54 -8.99
C GLU A 142 7.89 8.28 -8.49
N MET A 143 7.85 8.05 -7.17
CA MET A 143 7.14 6.92 -6.61
C MET A 143 5.62 7.02 -6.82
N ALA A 144 5.04 8.21 -6.66
CA ALA A 144 3.63 8.44 -6.96
C ALA A 144 3.33 8.08 -8.42
N THR A 145 4.17 8.55 -9.35
CA THR A 145 4.02 8.25 -10.78
C THR A 145 4.11 6.75 -11.05
N TYR A 146 5.04 6.05 -10.40
CA TYR A 146 5.20 4.60 -10.49
C TYR A 146 3.94 3.85 -10.02
N ILE A 147 3.44 4.17 -8.82
CA ILE A 147 2.23 3.53 -8.26
C ILE A 147 1.00 3.84 -9.12
N SER A 148 0.80 5.10 -9.52
CA SER A 148 -0.31 5.48 -10.39
C SER A 148 -0.21 4.79 -11.75
N HIS A 149 1.00 4.57 -12.28
CA HIS A 149 1.17 3.82 -13.53
C HIS A 149 0.72 2.37 -13.37
N ILE A 150 1.13 1.67 -12.30
CA ILE A 150 0.67 0.30 -12.03
C ILE A 150 -0.85 0.24 -11.98
N ILE A 151 -1.48 1.16 -11.25
CA ILE A 151 -2.94 1.19 -11.08
C ILE A 151 -3.66 1.47 -12.41
N ASN A 152 -3.16 2.41 -13.21
CA ASN A 152 -3.82 2.80 -14.45
C ASN A 152 -3.57 1.82 -15.60
N ASP A 153 -2.35 1.30 -15.73
CA ASP A 153 -1.95 0.36 -16.78
C ASP A 153 -2.74 -0.94 -16.69
N SER A 154 -2.84 -1.49 -15.48
CA SER A 154 -3.65 -2.67 -15.20
C SER A 154 -5.17 -2.41 -15.29
N SER A 155 -5.62 -1.15 -15.28
CA SER A 155 -7.03 -0.77 -15.47
C SER A 155 -7.45 -0.64 -16.94
N THR A 156 -6.52 -0.71 -17.90
CA THR A 156 -6.84 -0.59 -19.33
C THR A 156 -7.46 -1.88 -19.89
N ARG A 157 -8.79 -2.03 -19.76
CA ARG A 157 -9.54 -3.05 -20.53
C ARG A 157 -9.48 -2.73 -22.03
N THR A 158 -8.95 -3.64 -22.85
CA THR A 158 -9.45 -3.77 -24.23
C THR A 158 -10.90 -4.28 -24.16
N PRO A 159 -11.86 -3.67 -24.87
CA PRO A 159 -13.22 -4.17 -24.91
C PRO A 159 -13.21 -5.58 -25.50
N SER A 160 -13.66 -6.57 -24.72
CA SER A 160 -13.90 -7.92 -25.23
C SER A 160 -14.94 -7.83 -26.35
N PRO A 161 -14.70 -8.41 -27.54
CA PRO A 161 -15.69 -8.39 -28.61
C PRO A 161 -16.92 -9.15 -28.11
N ALA A 162 -18.06 -8.46 -28.12
CA ALA A 162 -19.34 -9.04 -27.75
C ALA A 162 -19.55 -10.33 -28.55
N THR A 163 -19.55 -11.47 -27.88
CA THR A 163 -20.04 -12.73 -28.44
C THR A 163 -21.53 -12.56 -28.68
N GLY A 164 -21.88 -12.24 -29.93
CA GLY A 164 -23.23 -12.38 -30.45
C GLY A 164 -23.58 -13.86 -30.58
N HIS A 165 -24.66 -14.27 -29.94
CA HIS A 165 -25.43 -15.46 -30.26
C HIS A 165 -26.90 -15.06 -30.33
#